data_AF-A0A945S4Q4-F1
#
_entry.id   AF-A0A945S4Q4-F1
#
_cell.length_a   1.000
_cell.length_b   1.000
_cell.length_c   1.000
_cell.angle_alpha   90.00
_cell.angle_beta   90.00
_cell.angle_gamma   90.00
#
_symmetry.space_group_name_H-M   'P 1'
#
loop_
_entity.id
_entity.type
_entity.pdbx_description
1 polymer ?
#
loop_
_entity_poly.entity_id
_entity_poly.type
_entity_poly.pdbx_seq_one_letter_code
_entity_poly.pdbx_strand_id
1 'polypeptide(L)'
;MTLDMPFHRGLRRASALLAMLVLGPAYAQPPNLLLNGGFEATQEMRVGPDGICANWQLGTPPLAPDQWSLNTHHSGKLDVITAATHEGKRCIRITSNAPRAPHLYQLHSGLEAGTWYRFSAWIRNGTAQLYVYEYFDKGPMRTFVVAQGTSKDDTWRPVTGLYQPSGDGYTKSGLALSVPTGKSVEIDAVSLTRMDMPAADPHAEPHVWENDVARLNITPTGVLAGLICRKTGRDYRPDLAPFPLFTAIRNGSQSPVLTVNRDGDLLNLRFLDQEIRAAVRVQVRPHHFLFEVVDVQPEDVDRLDIEFAVTRLKTVAHAMNGTYDNEFGACLFGTTVNTCNRATTRSGSVQGLRSSCYRTRKMVGAAFALVAAPAEQFKTAIMEAERMNGLPCPMLEGTWARDSDAARRSYLFAVSVHERDIDTLIEYAKIGGFGTIMILKNSWLANHGHFDVNTKSFAEGLPSLKRAVAKIHAAGLHAGVHVFGPSISANDPYITPVCVHGANASANDTPTLPLRTTQGTDHGLH
;
A
#
# COMPACT_ATOMS: atom_id res chain seq x y z
N MET A 1 59.00 -30.03 8.41
CA MET A 1 59.04 -29.43 9.75
C MET A 1 58.46 -28.03 9.61
N THR A 2 57.15 -27.83 9.40
CA THR A 2 55.99 -28.10 10.29
C THR A 2 56.18 -27.56 11.70
N LEU A 3 55.43 -26.50 12.01
CA LEU A 3 54.94 -26.04 13.33
C LEU A 3 54.05 -24.81 13.05
N ASP A 4 52.77 -25.00 12.75
CA ASP A 4 51.62 -25.01 13.67
C ASP A 4 51.51 -23.81 14.62
N MET A 5 50.57 -22.91 14.30
CA MET A 5 49.78 -22.15 15.28
C MET A 5 48.33 -22.05 14.78
N PRO A 6 47.32 -22.47 15.56
CA PRO A 6 45.92 -22.26 15.21
C PRO A 6 45.33 -20.98 15.81
N PHE A 7 44.53 -20.34 14.99
CA PHE A 7 43.69 -19.18 15.27
C PHE A 7 42.63 -19.44 16.37
N HIS A 8 42.39 -18.39 17.16
CA HIS A 8 41.26 -18.22 18.07
C HIS A 8 39.90 -18.51 17.40
N ARG A 9 39.14 -19.46 17.97
CA ARG A 9 37.69 -19.57 17.75
C ARG A 9 36.95 -18.67 18.75
N GLY A 10 36.39 -17.57 18.24
CA GLY A 10 35.39 -16.77 18.94
C GLY A 10 34.02 -17.44 18.92
N LEU A 11 33.43 -17.56 20.12
CA LEU A 11 32.11 -18.09 20.44
C LEU A 11 31.01 -17.40 19.60
N ARG A 12 30.35 -18.16 18.71
CA ARG A 12 29.02 -17.76 18.18
C ARG A 12 27.98 -18.18 19.21
N ARG A 13 27.33 -17.20 19.85
CA ARG A 13 26.11 -17.41 20.63
C ARG A 13 25.00 -17.85 19.66
N ALA A 14 24.61 -19.12 19.74
CA ALA A 14 23.42 -19.64 19.10
C ALA A 14 22.20 -19.19 19.92
N SER A 15 21.41 -18.25 19.39
CA SER A 15 20.06 -17.99 19.90
C SER A 15 19.16 -19.12 19.41
N ALA A 16 18.86 -20.07 20.31
CA ALA A 16 17.87 -21.11 20.05
C ALA A 16 16.48 -20.46 20.03
N LEU A 17 15.91 -20.29 18.82
CA LEU A 17 14.48 -20.03 18.67
C LEU A 17 13.75 -21.34 18.99
N LEU A 18 13.15 -21.41 20.18
CA LEU A 18 12.26 -22.50 20.55
C LEU A 18 10.95 -22.33 19.77
N ALA A 19 10.80 -23.03 18.65
CA ALA A 19 9.54 -23.13 17.94
C ALA A 19 8.57 -23.98 18.79
N MET A 20 7.77 -23.32 19.65
CA MET A 20 6.61 -23.97 20.24
C MET A 20 5.56 -24.18 19.14
N LEU A 21 5.48 -25.41 18.63
CA LEU A 21 4.32 -25.89 17.89
C LEU A 21 3.15 -25.95 18.89
N VAL A 22 2.36 -24.88 18.96
CA VAL A 22 1.04 -24.93 19.60
C VAL A 22 0.13 -25.66 18.61
N LEU A 23 -0.05 -26.97 18.82
CA LEU A 23 -1.17 -27.71 18.24
C LEU A 23 -2.45 -27.15 18.88
N GLY A 24 -3.02 -26.13 18.25
CA GLY A 24 -4.33 -25.59 18.64
C GLY A 24 -5.40 -26.67 18.49
N PRO A 25 -6.45 -26.65 19.33
CA PRO A 25 -7.58 -27.56 19.16
C PRO A 25 -8.16 -27.38 17.76
N ALA A 26 -8.64 -28.45 17.14
CA ALA A 26 -9.41 -28.38 15.91
C ALA A 26 -10.68 -27.55 16.19
N TYR A 27 -10.62 -26.25 15.93
CA TYR A 27 -11.77 -25.37 16.00
C TYR A 27 -12.79 -25.88 14.97
N ALA A 28 -13.95 -26.31 15.45
CA ALA A 28 -15.10 -26.51 14.57
C ALA A 28 -15.34 -25.19 13.83
N GLN A 29 -15.40 -25.25 12.49
CA GLN A 29 -15.66 -24.05 11.70
C GLN A 29 -17.00 -23.45 12.15
N PRO A 30 -17.05 -22.15 12.48
CA PRO A 30 -18.31 -21.52 12.86
C PRO A 30 -19.35 -21.74 11.75
N PRO A 31 -20.62 -21.99 12.11
CA PRO A 31 -21.64 -22.30 11.13
C PRO A 31 -21.78 -21.15 10.12
N ASN A 32 -21.94 -21.51 8.85
CA ASN A 32 -22.27 -20.54 7.82
C ASN A 32 -23.70 -20.03 8.07
N LEU A 33 -23.82 -18.71 8.25
CA LEU A 33 -25.09 -18.02 8.46
C LEU A 33 -25.85 -17.81 7.14
N LEU A 34 -25.17 -17.91 6.00
CA LEU A 34 -25.82 -17.91 4.70
C LEU A 34 -26.27 -19.32 4.32
N LEU A 35 -27.51 -19.42 3.84
CA LEU A 35 -28.07 -20.66 3.33
C LEU A 35 -27.64 -20.88 1.88
N ASN A 36 -27.38 -22.15 1.53
CA ASN A 36 -27.09 -22.58 0.15
C ASN A 36 -25.95 -21.78 -0.52
N GLY A 37 -24.88 -21.48 0.23
CA GLY A 37 -23.74 -20.72 -0.29
C GLY A 37 -22.88 -21.45 -1.32
N GLY A 38 -22.94 -22.78 -1.37
CA GLY A 38 -22.36 -23.60 -2.45
C GLY A 38 -23.32 -23.85 -3.62
N PHE A 39 -24.51 -23.25 -3.62
CA PHE A 39 -25.45 -23.28 -4.75
C PHE A 39 -25.93 -24.67 -5.19
N GLU A 40 -25.85 -25.66 -4.30
CA GLU A 40 -26.23 -27.04 -4.58
C GLU A 40 -27.74 -27.21 -4.77
N ALA A 41 -28.55 -26.47 -4.01
CA ALA A 41 -30.00 -26.46 -4.18
C ALA A 41 -30.41 -25.42 -5.23
N THR A 42 -31.21 -25.82 -6.21
CA THR A 42 -31.65 -24.95 -7.31
C THR A 42 -33.11 -25.18 -7.65
N GLN A 43 -33.78 -24.12 -8.05
CA GLN A 43 -35.12 -24.16 -8.60
C GLN A 43 -35.10 -23.76 -10.08
N GLU A 44 -35.95 -24.41 -10.86
CA GLU A 44 -36.22 -23.99 -12.23
C GLU A 44 -37.19 -22.80 -12.23
N MET A 45 -36.76 -21.71 -12.84
CA MET A 45 -37.48 -20.45 -12.85
C MET A 45 -38.37 -20.40 -14.09
N ARG A 46 -39.60 -19.89 -13.92
CA ARG A 46 -40.43 -19.52 -15.07
C ARG A 46 -39.84 -18.27 -15.72
N VAL A 47 -39.43 -18.40 -16.98
CA VAL A 47 -38.89 -17.33 -17.82
C VAL A 47 -39.87 -16.95 -18.92
N GLY A 48 -39.82 -15.70 -19.38
CA GLY A 48 -40.50 -15.28 -20.60
C GLY A 48 -39.89 -15.92 -21.86
N PRO A 49 -40.49 -15.69 -23.05
CA PRO A 49 -39.95 -16.19 -24.32
C PRO A 49 -38.52 -15.72 -24.63
N ASP A 50 -38.08 -14.62 -24.02
CA ASP A 50 -36.74 -14.03 -24.08
C ASP A 50 -35.74 -14.65 -23.08
N GLY A 51 -36.18 -15.61 -22.26
CA GLY A 51 -35.36 -16.21 -21.20
C GLY A 51 -35.17 -15.30 -19.98
N ILE A 52 -35.99 -14.26 -19.83
CA ILE A 52 -35.90 -13.30 -18.72
C ILE A 52 -36.83 -13.71 -17.56
N CYS A 53 -36.30 -13.62 -16.33
CA CYS A 53 -37.06 -13.71 -15.09
C CYS A 53 -36.62 -12.58 -14.15
N ALA A 54 -37.54 -11.81 -13.59
CA ALA A 54 -37.23 -10.72 -12.65
C ALA A 54 -36.18 -9.70 -13.17
N ASN A 55 -36.22 -9.37 -14.47
CA ASN A 55 -35.24 -8.56 -15.20
C ASN A 55 -33.84 -9.19 -15.38
N TRP A 56 -33.66 -10.45 -14.98
CA TRP A 56 -32.43 -11.21 -15.18
C TRP A 56 -32.55 -12.16 -16.37
N GLN A 57 -31.49 -12.22 -17.18
CA GLN A 57 -31.33 -13.27 -18.18
C GLN A 57 -30.88 -14.56 -17.47
N LEU A 58 -31.61 -15.66 -17.62
CA LEU A 58 -31.18 -16.94 -17.07
C LEU A 58 -30.55 -17.83 -18.16
N GLY A 59 -29.63 -18.69 -17.75
CA GLY A 59 -29.03 -19.71 -18.61
C GLY A 59 -30.03 -20.81 -19.02
N THR A 60 -29.54 -21.83 -19.73
CA THR A 60 -30.35 -23.01 -20.10
C THR A 60 -29.76 -24.26 -19.43
N PRO A 61 -30.50 -24.99 -18.58
CA PRO A 61 -31.85 -24.69 -18.10
C PRO A 61 -31.93 -23.41 -17.24
N PRO A 62 -33.11 -22.75 -17.12
CA PRO A 62 -33.29 -21.47 -16.42
C PRO A 62 -33.30 -21.65 -14.90
N LEU A 63 -32.15 -22.03 -14.34
CA LEU A 63 -31.99 -22.32 -12.92
C LEU A 63 -31.59 -21.06 -12.13
N ALA A 64 -32.07 -20.97 -10.90
CA ALA A 64 -31.56 -20.06 -9.88
C ALA A 64 -31.29 -20.84 -8.58
N PRO A 65 -30.27 -20.44 -7.80
CA PRO A 65 -29.99 -21.08 -6.52
C PRO A 65 -31.08 -20.77 -5.49
N ASP A 66 -31.55 -21.80 -4.78
CA ASP A 66 -32.55 -21.64 -3.72
C ASP A 66 -32.02 -20.73 -2.60
N GLN A 67 -32.91 -20.00 -1.91
CA GLN A 67 -32.58 -19.05 -0.84
C GLN A 67 -31.80 -17.79 -1.27
N TRP A 68 -31.53 -17.64 -2.57
CA TRP A 68 -30.92 -16.43 -3.13
C TRP A 68 -31.93 -15.67 -3.99
N SER A 69 -31.95 -14.35 -3.83
CA SER A 69 -32.88 -13.45 -4.49
C SER A 69 -32.21 -12.69 -5.62
N LEU A 70 -32.87 -12.67 -6.78
CA LEU A 70 -32.51 -11.84 -7.93
C LEU A 70 -32.96 -10.40 -7.67
N ASN A 71 -32.04 -9.44 -7.60
CA ASN A 71 -32.42 -8.04 -7.44
C ASN A 71 -32.92 -7.46 -8.77
N THR A 72 -34.19 -7.08 -8.85
CA THR A 72 -34.84 -6.58 -10.07
C THR A 72 -34.34 -5.22 -10.55
N HIS A 73 -33.70 -4.43 -9.67
CA HIS A 73 -33.12 -3.12 -9.99
C HIS A 73 -31.63 -3.19 -10.32
N HIS A 74 -31.00 -4.33 -10.02
CA HIS A 74 -29.59 -4.63 -10.21
C HIS A 74 -29.51 -5.98 -10.91
N SER A 75 -29.83 -6.01 -12.20
CA SER A 75 -29.95 -7.24 -12.97
C SER A 75 -28.79 -7.48 -13.92
N GLY A 76 -28.67 -8.74 -14.35
CA GLY A 76 -27.65 -9.21 -15.28
C GLY A 76 -28.02 -10.58 -15.82
N LYS A 77 -27.02 -11.35 -16.21
CA LYS A 77 -27.19 -12.76 -16.57
C LYS A 77 -26.71 -13.67 -15.45
N LEU A 78 -27.49 -14.70 -15.14
CA LEU A 78 -27.14 -15.77 -14.20
C LEU A 78 -27.11 -17.12 -14.92
N ASP A 79 -25.98 -17.82 -14.84
CA ASP A 79 -25.86 -19.21 -15.26
C ASP A 79 -25.51 -20.08 -14.03
N VAL A 80 -26.17 -21.23 -13.88
CA VAL A 80 -25.73 -22.27 -12.92
C VAL A 80 -24.81 -23.24 -13.67
N ILE A 81 -23.61 -23.44 -13.15
CA ILE A 81 -22.53 -24.21 -13.78
C ILE A 81 -22.28 -25.48 -12.97
N THR A 82 -22.04 -26.58 -13.67
CA THR A 82 -21.75 -27.90 -13.06
C THR A 82 -20.33 -28.41 -13.35
N ALA A 83 -19.51 -27.63 -14.05
CA ALA A 83 -18.16 -28.03 -14.46
C ALA A 83 -17.10 -27.26 -13.67
N ALA A 84 -16.07 -28.00 -13.21
CA ALA A 84 -14.89 -27.46 -12.52
C ALA A 84 -15.23 -26.52 -11.35
N THR A 85 -16.21 -26.90 -10.52
CA THR A 85 -16.63 -26.14 -9.34
C THR A 85 -15.52 -26.07 -8.29
N HIS A 86 -15.59 -25.13 -7.36
CA HIS A 86 -14.63 -25.04 -6.26
C HIS A 86 -14.94 -26.13 -5.23
N GLU A 87 -16.20 -26.17 -4.80
CA GLU A 87 -16.74 -27.16 -3.88
C GLU A 87 -18.03 -27.74 -4.47
N GLY A 88 -18.43 -28.93 -4.02
CA GLY A 88 -19.69 -29.53 -4.45
C GLY A 88 -19.77 -29.79 -5.96
N LYS A 89 -20.99 -29.71 -6.50
CA LYS A 89 -21.33 -30.02 -7.90
C LYS A 89 -21.78 -28.79 -8.67
N ARG A 90 -22.02 -27.65 -8.00
CA ARG A 90 -22.54 -26.44 -8.64
C ARG A 90 -21.77 -25.20 -8.23
N CYS A 91 -21.64 -24.28 -9.16
CA CYS A 91 -21.30 -22.90 -8.89
C CYS A 91 -22.16 -21.99 -9.77
N ILE A 92 -22.04 -20.67 -9.60
CA ILE A 92 -22.79 -19.72 -10.43
C ILE A 92 -21.84 -18.86 -11.26
N ARG A 93 -22.32 -18.38 -12.40
CA ARG A 93 -21.71 -17.27 -13.15
C ARG A 93 -22.66 -16.12 -13.21
N ILE A 94 -22.18 -14.95 -12.80
CA ILE A 94 -22.92 -13.69 -12.94
C ILE A 94 -22.20 -12.86 -14.00
N THR A 95 -22.96 -12.37 -14.98
CA THR A 95 -22.46 -11.46 -16.02
C THR A 95 -23.21 -10.14 -15.99
N SER A 96 -22.48 -9.04 -15.93
CA SER A 96 -23.06 -7.70 -15.96
C SER A 96 -23.26 -7.23 -17.40
N ASN A 97 -24.53 -7.22 -17.83
CA ASN A 97 -24.97 -6.83 -19.18
C ASN A 97 -25.68 -5.47 -19.21
N ALA A 98 -25.80 -4.80 -18.05
CA ALA A 98 -26.61 -3.61 -17.82
C ALA A 98 -25.76 -2.44 -17.31
N PRO A 99 -26.25 -1.19 -17.35
CA PRO A 99 -25.48 -0.04 -16.83
C PRO A 99 -25.22 -0.12 -15.32
N ARG A 100 -26.05 -0.86 -14.55
CA ARG A 100 -25.86 -1.11 -13.11
C ARG A 100 -25.32 -2.52 -12.88
N ALA A 101 -24.46 -2.66 -11.88
CA ALA A 101 -23.91 -3.95 -11.47
C ALA A 101 -25.04 -4.89 -10.99
N PRO A 102 -25.08 -6.16 -11.44
CA PRO A 102 -26.06 -7.17 -11.00
C PRO A 102 -25.82 -7.61 -9.55
N HIS A 103 -26.89 -7.74 -8.77
CA HIS A 103 -26.80 -8.16 -7.36
C HIS A 103 -27.65 -9.40 -7.10
N LEU A 104 -27.01 -10.52 -6.79
CA LEU A 104 -27.64 -11.72 -6.23
C LEU A 104 -27.45 -11.69 -4.72
N TYR A 105 -28.53 -11.78 -3.93
CA TYR A 105 -28.43 -11.51 -2.48
C TYR A 105 -29.26 -12.43 -1.61
N GLN A 106 -28.90 -12.51 -0.33
CA GLN A 106 -29.70 -13.13 0.73
C GLN A 106 -29.93 -12.10 1.84
N LEU A 107 -31.17 -11.97 2.30
CA LEU A 107 -31.51 -11.17 3.47
C LEU A 107 -31.28 -11.99 4.73
N HIS A 108 -30.57 -11.42 5.69
CA HIS A 108 -30.29 -12.06 6.96
C HIS A 108 -30.72 -11.14 8.11
N SER A 109 -31.69 -11.59 8.90
CA SER A 109 -32.09 -10.99 10.18
C SER A 109 -31.35 -11.68 11.34
N GLY A 110 -31.00 -10.94 12.39
CA GLY A 110 -30.37 -11.51 13.58
C GLY A 110 -28.84 -11.48 13.60
N LEU A 111 -28.21 -10.66 12.75
CA LEU A 111 -26.81 -10.29 13.00
C LEU A 111 -26.78 -9.31 14.19
N GLU A 112 -25.76 -9.44 15.03
CA GLU A 112 -25.58 -8.57 16.20
C GLU A 112 -24.77 -7.34 15.81
N ALA A 113 -25.35 -6.16 16.08
CA ALA A 113 -24.66 -4.90 15.95
C ALA A 113 -23.34 -4.89 16.73
N GLY A 114 -22.28 -4.36 16.13
CA GLY A 114 -20.95 -4.32 16.76
C GLY A 114 -20.21 -5.67 16.79
N THR A 115 -20.82 -6.78 16.35
CA THR A 115 -20.13 -8.07 16.22
C THR A 115 -19.45 -8.18 14.86
N TRP A 116 -18.23 -8.71 14.83
CA TRP A 116 -17.52 -8.94 13.57
C TRP A 116 -17.98 -10.24 12.90
N TYR A 117 -18.15 -10.17 11.59
CA TYR A 117 -18.47 -11.29 10.72
C TYR A 117 -17.48 -11.34 9.56
N ARG A 118 -17.11 -12.54 9.15
CA ARG A 118 -16.32 -12.78 7.94
C ARG A 118 -17.27 -13.14 6.80
N PHE A 119 -17.35 -12.28 5.78
CA PHE A 119 -18.09 -12.51 4.55
C PHE A 119 -17.11 -12.93 3.46
N SER A 120 -17.23 -14.15 2.93
CA SER A 120 -16.30 -14.70 1.94
C SER A 120 -17.01 -15.34 0.76
N ALA A 121 -16.32 -15.43 -0.36
CA ALA A 121 -16.68 -16.25 -1.52
C ALA A 121 -15.41 -16.73 -2.22
N TRP A 122 -15.51 -17.79 -3.02
CA TRP A 122 -14.48 -18.18 -3.97
C TRP A 122 -14.85 -17.69 -5.36
N ILE A 123 -13.88 -17.15 -6.09
CA ILE A 123 -14.09 -16.59 -7.43
C ILE A 123 -13.05 -17.07 -8.44
N ARG A 124 -13.45 -17.17 -9.70
CA ARG A 124 -12.53 -17.36 -10.84
C ARG A 124 -12.99 -16.62 -12.09
N ASN A 125 -12.09 -16.46 -13.07
CA ASN A 125 -12.41 -15.89 -14.39
C ASN A 125 -13.09 -14.52 -14.36
N GLY A 126 -12.75 -13.65 -13.39
CA GLY A 126 -13.44 -12.38 -13.28
C GLY A 126 -13.24 -11.62 -11.97
N THR A 127 -14.03 -10.56 -11.83
CA THR A 127 -14.05 -9.68 -10.66
C THR A 127 -15.40 -9.76 -9.99
N ALA A 128 -15.41 -9.95 -8.67
CA ALA A 128 -16.61 -9.90 -7.84
C ALA A 128 -16.44 -8.90 -6.69
N GLN A 129 -17.56 -8.36 -6.23
CA GLN A 129 -17.69 -7.53 -5.05
C GLN A 129 -18.63 -8.20 -4.05
N LEU A 130 -18.20 -8.27 -2.80
CA LEU A 130 -19.05 -8.63 -1.67
C LEU A 130 -19.67 -7.34 -1.13
N TYR A 131 -20.97 -7.20 -1.31
CA TYR A 131 -21.72 -5.98 -1.09
C TYR A 131 -22.72 -6.15 0.04
N VAL A 132 -22.93 -5.12 0.85
CA VAL A 132 -23.86 -5.16 1.97
C VAL A 132 -24.86 -4.01 1.87
N TYR A 133 -26.12 -4.36 2.09
CA TYR A 133 -27.22 -3.44 2.40
C TYR A 133 -27.52 -3.53 3.89
N GLU A 134 -27.48 -2.41 4.62
CA GLU A 134 -27.93 -2.35 6.00
C GLU A 134 -29.27 -1.64 6.07
N TYR A 135 -30.20 -2.25 6.79
CA TYR A 135 -31.54 -1.71 7.02
C TYR A 135 -31.67 -1.28 8.47
N PHE A 136 -32.29 -0.12 8.66
CA PHE A 136 -32.53 0.47 9.97
C PHE A 136 -34.03 0.59 10.23
N ASP A 137 -34.43 0.61 11.49
CA ASP A 137 -35.81 0.86 11.92
C ASP A 137 -36.26 2.28 11.54
N LYS A 138 -35.31 3.22 11.51
CA LYS A 138 -35.46 4.61 11.12
C LYS A 138 -34.29 5.06 10.24
N GLY A 139 -34.58 5.88 9.24
CA GLY A 139 -33.57 6.44 8.35
C GLY A 139 -33.31 5.61 7.08
N PRO A 140 -32.45 6.09 6.19
CA PRO A 140 -32.18 5.44 4.93
C PRO A 140 -31.33 4.18 5.12
N MET A 141 -31.46 3.22 4.20
CA MET A 141 -30.55 2.08 4.13
C MET A 141 -29.12 2.55 3.85
N ARG A 142 -28.13 1.86 4.41
CA ARG A 142 -26.71 2.08 4.07
C ARG A 142 -26.24 1.00 3.11
N THR A 143 -25.38 1.36 2.17
CA THR A 143 -24.84 0.40 1.20
C THR A 143 -23.35 0.60 1.00
N PHE A 144 -22.58 -0.49 0.94
CA PHE A 144 -21.14 -0.44 0.75
C PHE A 144 -20.56 -1.80 0.32
N VAL A 145 -19.39 -1.75 -0.30
CA VAL A 145 -18.59 -2.94 -0.64
C VAL A 145 -17.73 -3.31 0.57
N VAL A 146 -17.81 -4.55 1.03
CA VAL A 146 -16.98 -5.10 2.12
C VAL A 146 -15.65 -5.63 1.57
N ALA A 147 -15.68 -6.26 0.40
CA ALA A 147 -14.49 -6.74 -0.29
C ALA A 147 -14.68 -6.77 -1.81
N GLN A 148 -13.58 -6.68 -2.54
CA GLN A 148 -13.53 -6.90 -3.98
C GLN A 148 -12.34 -7.79 -4.31
N GLY A 149 -12.57 -8.82 -5.12
CA GLY A 149 -11.54 -9.73 -5.59
C GLY A 149 -11.54 -9.83 -7.11
N THR A 150 -10.38 -10.11 -7.69
CA THR A 150 -10.24 -10.41 -9.11
C THR A 150 -9.39 -11.67 -9.27
N SER A 151 -9.92 -12.65 -9.99
CA SER A 151 -9.13 -13.73 -10.58
C SER A 151 -8.97 -13.48 -12.08
N LYS A 152 -7.74 -13.58 -12.58
CA LYS A 152 -7.41 -13.30 -13.99
C LYS A 152 -7.39 -14.57 -14.85
N ASP A 153 -7.53 -15.71 -14.21
CA ASP A 153 -7.38 -17.05 -14.75
C ASP A 153 -8.52 -17.95 -14.22
N ASP A 154 -8.48 -19.21 -14.62
CA ASP A 154 -9.43 -20.26 -14.21
C ASP A 154 -9.18 -20.77 -12.79
N THR A 155 -8.17 -20.23 -12.10
CA THR A 155 -7.85 -20.61 -10.74
C THR A 155 -8.83 -19.94 -9.77
N TRP A 156 -9.41 -20.76 -8.89
CA TRP A 156 -10.25 -20.29 -7.80
C TRP A 156 -9.42 -19.53 -6.77
N ARG A 157 -9.90 -18.35 -6.39
CA ARG A 157 -9.26 -17.48 -5.41
C ARG A 157 -10.28 -17.02 -4.38
N PRO A 158 -9.93 -16.97 -3.08
CA PRO A 158 -10.82 -16.46 -2.08
C PRO A 158 -10.92 -14.93 -2.21
N VAL A 159 -12.13 -14.41 -2.01
CA VAL A 159 -12.38 -13.00 -1.70
C VAL A 159 -13.05 -12.95 -0.34
N THR A 160 -12.45 -12.22 0.59
CA THR A 160 -12.93 -12.14 1.98
C THR A 160 -13.00 -10.69 2.42
N GLY A 161 -14.12 -10.32 3.02
CA GLY A 161 -14.35 -9.04 3.67
C GLY A 161 -14.75 -9.22 5.12
N LEU A 162 -14.38 -8.25 5.95
CA LEU A 162 -14.78 -8.19 7.35
C LEU A 162 -15.93 -7.19 7.49
N TYR A 163 -17.04 -7.69 8.00
CA TYR A 163 -18.28 -6.93 8.13
C TYR A 163 -18.68 -6.83 9.60
N GLN A 164 -18.91 -5.63 10.09
CA GLN A 164 -19.49 -5.37 11.41
C GLN A 164 -20.81 -4.61 11.19
N PRO A 165 -21.97 -5.19 11.53
CA PRO A 165 -23.23 -4.49 11.45
C PRO A 165 -23.22 -3.23 12.30
N SER A 166 -23.78 -2.17 11.74
CA SER A 166 -23.90 -0.88 12.42
C SER A 166 -24.74 -1.00 13.69
N GLY A 167 -24.52 -0.06 14.62
CA GLY A 167 -25.23 0.07 15.89
C GLY A 167 -26.66 0.57 15.74
N ASP A 168 -26.94 1.69 16.38
CA ASP A 168 -28.24 2.31 16.56
C ASP A 168 -29.23 2.09 15.39
N GLY A 169 -30.38 1.50 15.73
CA GLY A 169 -31.49 1.28 14.79
C GLY A 169 -31.30 0.15 13.79
N TYR A 170 -30.17 -0.55 13.77
CA TYR A 170 -29.92 -1.67 12.86
C TYR A 170 -30.96 -2.81 13.02
N THR A 171 -31.45 -3.36 11.90
CA THR A 171 -32.47 -4.43 11.89
C THR A 171 -32.04 -5.70 11.15
N LYS A 172 -31.43 -5.56 9.97
CA LYS A 172 -31.04 -6.70 9.11
C LYS A 172 -30.07 -6.25 8.02
N SER A 173 -29.43 -7.23 7.39
CA SER A 173 -28.54 -6.99 6.25
C SER A 173 -28.93 -7.79 5.02
N GLY A 174 -28.80 -7.18 3.84
CA GLY A 174 -28.76 -7.89 2.57
C GLY A 174 -27.31 -8.14 2.18
N LEU A 175 -26.91 -9.41 2.11
CA LEU A 175 -25.56 -9.84 1.74
C LEU A 175 -25.60 -10.19 0.25
N ALA A 176 -24.89 -9.41 -0.57
CA ALA A 176 -25.00 -9.47 -2.02
C ALA A 176 -23.67 -9.77 -2.71
N LEU A 177 -23.76 -10.59 -3.76
CA LEU A 177 -22.70 -10.82 -4.73
C LEU A 177 -22.93 -9.87 -5.89
N SER A 178 -21.96 -9.01 -6.17
CA SER A 178 -22.04 -7.99 -7.22
C SER A 178 -20.90 -8.12 -8.22
N VAL A 179 -21.18 -7.84 -9.49
CA VAL A 179 -20.20 -7.92 -10.58
C VAL A 179 -20.07 -6.56 -11.25
N PRO A 180 -18.87 -5.97 -11.33
CA PRO A 180 -18.70 -4.67 -12.00
C PRO A 180 -19.20 -4.67 -13.45
N THR A 181 -19.67 -3.52 -13.91
CA THR A 181 -20.22 -3.34 -15.26
C THR A 181 -19.27 -3.84 -16.35
N GLY A 182 -19.80 -4.65 -17.29
CA GLY A 182 -19.03 -5.23 -18.38
C GLY A 182 -18.09 -6.37 -17.98
N LYS A 183 -18.27 -6.96 -16.79
CA LYS A 183 -17.51 -8.13 -16.32
C LYS A 183 -18.42 -9.35 -16.18
N SER A 184 -17.78 -10.52 -16.22
CA SER A 184 -18.34 -11.81 -15.83
C SER A 184 -17.43 -12.41 -14.77
N VAL A 185 -17.97 -13.22 -13.87
CA VAL A 185 -17.20 -13.94 -12.86
C VAL A 185 -17.97 -15.20 -12.44
N GLU A 186 -17.22 -16.26 -12.15
CA GLU A 186 -17.76 -17.47 -11.53
C GLU A 186 -17.53 -17.40 -10.02
N ILE A 187 -18.55 -17.77 -9.25
CA ILE A 187 -18.60 -17.63 -7.80
C ILE A 187 -19.08 -18.95 -7.17
N ASP A 188 -18.45 -19.34 -6.08
CA ASP A 188 -18.77 -20.55 -5.32
C ASP A 188 -18.49 -20.36 -3.82
N ALA A 189 -18.94 -21.31 -2.99
CA ALA A 189 -18.63 -21.44 -1.56
C ALA A 189 -18.76 -20.13 -0.77
N VAL A 190 -19.92 -19.47 -0.91
CA VAL A 190 -20.22 -18.20 -0.26
C VAL A 190 -20.59 -18.42 1.21
N SER A 191 -19.98 -17.64 2.10
CA SER A 191 -20.18 -17.80 3.53
C SER A 191 -20.19 -16.50 4.30
N LEU A 192 -21.02 -16.45 5.34
CA LEU A 192 -20.96 -15.44 6.40
C LEU A 192 -20.80 -16.17 7.72
N THR A 193 -19.71 -15.92 8.43
CA THR A 193 -19.43 -16.56 9.72
C THR A 193 -19.22 -15.53 10.80
N ARG A 194 -19.78 -15.75 11.99
CA ARG A 194 -19.50 -14.92 13.16
C ARG A 194 -18.04 -15.10 13.55
N MET A 195 -17.38 -14.00 13.91
CA MET A 195 -16.02 -14.00 14.42
C MET A 195 -16.04 -13.81 15.93
N ASP A 196 -15.50 -14.78 16.66
CA ASP A 196 -15.31 -14.68 18.10
C ASP A 196 -14.07 -13.84 18.37
N MET A 197 -14.29 -12.55 18.60
CA MET A 197 -13.23 -11.60 18.87
C MET A 197 -13.05 -11.47 20.38
N PRO A 198 -11.81 -11.59 20.91
CA PRO A 198 -11.55 -11.24 22.30
C PRO A 198 -12.02 -9.80 22.53
N ALA A 199 -12.81 -9.59 23.60
CA ALA A 199 -13.22 -8.26 24.00
C ALA A 199 -11.95 -7.43 24.29
N ALA A 200 -11.81 -6.30 23.61
CA ALA A 200 -10.81 -5.32 23.99
C ALA A 200 -11.20 -4.75 25.35
N ASP A 201 -10.30 -4.76 26.32
CA ASP A 201 -10.51 -4.03 27.56
C ASP A 201 -10.44 -2.52 27.25
N PRO A 202 -11.57 -1.79 27.33
CA PRO A 202 -11.60 -0.37 27.01
C PRO A 202 -10.84 0.49 28.04
N HIS A 203 -10.48 -0.10 29.20
CA HIS A 203 -9.73 0.55 30.27
C HIS A 203 -8.25 0.17 30.29
N ALA A 204 -7.80 -0.67 29.36
CA ALA A 204 -6.41 -1.08 29.34
C ALA A 204 -5.49 0.11 29.00
N GLU A 205 -4.51 0.33 29.88
CA GLU A 205 -3.54 1.41 29.75
C GLU A 205 -2.76 1.31 28.42
N PRO A 206 -2.50 2.43 27.73
CA PRO A 206 -1.75 2.43 26.50
C PRO A 206 -0.27 2.08 26.73
N HIS A 207 0.35 1.47 25.73
CA HIS A 207 1.80 1.32 25.66
C HIS A 207 2.45 2.68 25.43
N VAL A 208 3.36 3.08 26.32
CA VAL A 208 4.02 4.40 26.29
C VAL A 208 5.50 4.28 25.93
N TRP A 209 5.96 5.18 25.05
CA TRP A 209 7.37 5.43 24.74
C TRP A 209 7.66 6.92 24.77
N GLU A 210 8.85 7.29 25.23
CA GLU A 210 9.28 8.68 25.36
C GLU A 210 10.71 8.84 24.92
N ASN A 211 10.98 9.88 24.14
CA ASN A 211 12.32 10.35 23.85
C ASN A 211 12.50 11.82 24.26
N ASP A 212 13.49 12.52 23.73
CA ASP A 212 13.80 13.88 24.16
C ASP A 212 12.75 14.91 23.71
N VAL A 213 12.00 14.60 22.65
CA VAL A 213 11.10 15.57 21.98
C VAL A 213 9.63 15.17 21.96
N ALA A 214 9.32 13.88 22.08
CA ALA A 214 7.96 13.37 21.97
C ALA A 214 7.66 12.22 22.93
N ARG A 215 6.37 12.09 23.27
CA ARG A 215 5.76 10.93 23.92
C ARG A 215 4.76 10.29 22.95
N LEU A 216 4.89 8.99 22.73
CA LEU A 216 4.01 8.18 21.89
C LEU A 216 3.25 7.18 22.75
N ASN A 217 1.92 7.19 22.61
CA ASN A 217 1.03 6.26 23.30
C ASN A 217 0.22 5.45 22.28
N ILE A 218 0.22 4.12 22.39
CA ILE A 218 -0.55 3.22 21.53
C ILE A 218 -1.46 2.35 22.40
N THR A 219 -2.76 2.33 22.14
CA THR A 219 -3.69 1.47 22.89
C THR A 219 -3.38 -0.02 22.67
N PRO A 220 -3.83 -0.91 23.58
CA PRO A 220 -3.76 -2.36 23.35
C PRO A 220 -4.60 -2.85 22.16
N THR A 221 -5.45 -1.99 21.57
CA THR A 221 -6.17 -2.25 20.31
C THR A 221 -5.46 -1.71 19.08
N GLY A 222 -4.25 -1.15 19.23
CA GLY A 222 -3.46 -0.64 18.12
C GLY A 222 -3.99 0.67 17.54
N VAL A 223 -4.47 1.57 18.39
CA VAL A 223 -4.91 2.93 18.03
C VAL A 223 -3.95 3.95 18.63
N LEU A 224 -3.74 5.08 17.95
CA LEU A 224 -2.96 6.19 18.50
C LEU A 224 -3.71 6.79 19.70
N ALA A 225 -3.19 6.55 20.91
CA ALA A 225 -3.73 7.12 22.14
C ALA A 225 -3.18 8.52 22.44
N GLY A 226 -2.01 8.85 21.89
CA GLY A 226 -1.39 10.18 22.01
C GLY A 226 -0.10 10.29 21.23
N LEU A 227 0.15 11.47 20.66
CA LEU A 227 1.42 11.88 20.08
C LEU A 227 1.74 13.28 20.61
N ILE A 228 2.44 13.32 21.75
CA ILE A 228 2.56 14.53 22.56
C ILE A 228 3.94 15.15 22.35
N CYS A 229 3.98 16.44 22.01
CA CYS A 229 5.21 17.21 21.97
C CYS A 229 5.68 17.50 23.40
N ARG A 230 6.88 17.05 23.78
CA ARG A 230 7.38 17.22 25.16
C ARG A 230 7.66 18.67 25.53
N LYS A 231 8.03 19.51 24.56
CA LYS A 231 8.30 20.93 24.79
C LYS A 231 7.01 21.70 25.12
N THR A 232 5.92 21.43 24.42
CA THR A 232 4.67 22.21 24.53
C THR A 232 3.60 21.52 25.36
N GLY A 233 3.71 20.21 25.61
CA GLY A 233 2.68 19.39 26.25
C GLY A 233 1.46 19.13 25.36
N ARG A 234 1.43 19.65 24.13
CA ARG A 234 0.31 19.51 23.20
C ARG A 234 0.27 18.11 22.59
N ASP A 235 -0.92 17.51 22.57
CA ASP A 235 -1.20 16.24 21.88
C ASP A 235 -1.63 16.51 20.43
N TYR A 236 -1.06 15.74 19.50
CA TYR A 236 -1.33 15.79 18.06
C TYR A 236 -2.09 14.55 17.57
N ARG A 237 -2.73 13.79 18.48
CA ARG A 237 -3.78 12.83 18.14
C ARG A 237 -5.04 13.56 17.62
N PRO A 238 -5.71 13.07 16.57
CA PRO A 238 -6.95 13.67 16.07
C PRO A 238 -8.15 13.35 16.98
N ASP A 239 -9.08 14.31 17.11
CA ASP A 239 -10.37 14.15 17.82
C ASP A 239 -11.44 13.57 16.88
N LEU A 240 -11.19 12.35 16.38
CA LEU A 240 -12.06 11.63 15.44
C LEU A 240 -12.03 10.13 15.73
N ALA A 241 -12.87 9.38 15.01
CA ALA A 241 -12.96 7.93 15.11
C ALA A 241 -11.56 7.26 15.05
N PRO A 242 -11.33 6.20 15.86
CA PRO A 242 -10.03 5.57 15.98
C PRO A 242 -9.58 4.96 14.64
N PHE A 243 -8.31 5.22 14.28
CA PHE A 243 -7.67 4.62 13.11
C PHE A 243 -6.71 3.51 13.55
N PRO A 244 -6.74 2.32 12.94
CA PRO A 244 -5.80 1.26 13.26
C PRO A 244 -4.39 1.64 12.78
N LEU A 245 -3.40 1.50 13.66
CA LEU A 245 -1.99 1.75 13.34
C LEU A 245 -1.43 0.73 12.37
N PHE A 246 -1.83 -0.53 12.51
CA PHE A 246 -1.32 -1.62 11.68
C PHE A 246 -2.47 -2.23 10.87
N THR A 247 -2.23 -2.46 9.58
CA THR A 247 -3.16 -3.16 8.70
C THR A 247 -2.39 -4.16 7.86
N ALA A 248 -2.76 -5.43 7.96
CA ALA A 248 -2.22 -6.49 7.12
C ALA A 248 -3.13 -6.70 5.90
N ILE A 249 -2.53 -7.03 4.76
CA ILE A 249 -3.23 -7.35 3.53
C ILE A 249 -2.82 -8.74 3.12
N ARG A 250 -3.79 -9.63 2.90
CA ARG A 250 -3.59 -11.01 2.47
C ARG A 250 -4.68 -11.37 1.48
N ASN A 251 -4.31 -11.84 0.29
CA ASN A 251 -5.24 -12.19 -0.79
C ASN A 251 -6.19 -11.02 -1.16
N GLY A 252 -5.69 -9.79 -1.09
CA GLY A 252 -6.46 -8.57 -1.35
C GLY A 252 -7.41 -8.14 -0.23
N SER A 253 -7.60 -8.95 0.81
CA SER A 253 -8.39 -8.58 1.99
C SER A 253 -7.56 -7.72 2.94
N GLN A 254 -8.16 -6.65 3.46
CA GLN A 254 -7.54 -5.81 4.50
C GLN A 254 -8.00 -6.28 5.87
N SER A 255 -7.03 -6.53 6.75
CA SER A 255 -7.27 -6.91 8.13
C SER A 255 -6.56 -5.92 9.04
N PRO A 256 -7.28 -5.00 9.69
CA PRO A 256 -6.71 -4.11 10.68
C PRO A 256 -6.27 -4.89 11.93
N VAL A 257 -5.35 -4.32 12.69
CA VAL A 257 -4.92 -4.87 13.97
C VAL A 257 -6.10 -4.92 14.95
N LEU A 258 -6.15 -6.00 15.73
CA LEU A 258 -7.14 -6.21 16.78
C LEU A 258 -6.50 -5.99 18.15
N THR A 259 -5.34 -6.59 18.39
CA THR A 259 -4.62 -6.50 19.66
C THR A 259 -3.14 -6.25 19.45
N VAL A 260 -2.57 -5.43 20.33
CA VAL A 260 -1.16 -5.11 20.44
C VAL A 260 -0.70 -5.47 21.85
N ASN A 261 0.08 -6.54 21.96
CA ASN A 261 0.67 -6.96 23.23
C ASN A 261 2.15 -6.61 23.24
N ARG A 262 2.60 -5.85 24.23
CA ARG A 262 4.00 -5.46 24.38
C ARG A 262 4.75 -6.45 25.26
N ASP A 263 5.90 -6.91 24.78
CA ASP A 263 6.90 -7.65 25.54
C ASP A 263 8.26 -6.96 25.36
N GLY A 264 8.69 -6.20 26.37
CA GLY A 264 9.89 -5.37 26.29
C GLY A 264 9.83 -4.32 25.17
N ASP A 265 10.68 -4.48 24.16
CA ASP A 265 10.75 -3.65 22.96
C ASP A 265 9.93 -4.22 21.79
N LEU A 266 9.31 -5.39 21.93
CA LEU A 266 8.57 -6.07 20.88
C LEU A 266 7.07 -5.86 21.05
N LEU A 267 6.39 -5.49 19.96
CA LEU A 267 4.95 -5.48 19.83
C LEU A 267 4.49 -6.72 19.07
N ASN A 268 3.76 -7.60 19.76
CA ASN A 268 3.10 -8.75 19.18
C ASN A 268 1.70 -8.34 18.72
N LEU A 269 1.49 -8.36 17.41
CA LEU A 269 0.28 -7.92 16.73
C LEU A 269 -0.58 -9.12 16.36
N ARG A 270 -1.86 -9.09 16.73
CA ARG A 270 -2.89 -9.96 16.14
C ARG A 270 -3.88 -9.10 15.38
N PHE A 271 -4.33 -9.58 14.24
CA PHE A 271 -5.25 -8.85 13.38
C PHE A 271 -6.66 -9.42 13.46
N LEU A 272 -7.63 -8.71 12.86
CA LEU A 272 -9.00 -9.23 12.80
C LEU A 272 -9.06 -10.60 12.12
N ASP A 273 -8.33 -10.79 11.02
CA ASP A 273 -7.99 -12.12 10.53
C ASP A 273 -7.03 -12.81 11.51
N GLN A 274 -7.59 -13.73 12.30
CA GLN A 274 -6.91 -14.38 13.42
C GLN A 274 -5.75 -15.29 12.98
N GLU A 275 -5.66 -15.63 11.70
CA GLU A 275 -4.49 -16.35 11.15
C GLU A 275 -3.27 -15.44 11.05
N ILE A 276 -3.47 -14.13 10.91
CA ILE A 276 -2.38 -13.17 10.72
C ILE A 276 -1.82 -12.74 12.08
N ARG A 277 -0.49 -12.83 12.18
CA ARG A 277 0.31 -12.33 13.30
C ARG A 277 1.55 -11.64 12.77
N ALA A 278 1.99 -10.61 13.46
CA ALA A 278 3.24 -9.92 13.16
C ALA A 278 3.92 -9.46 14.44
N ALA A 279 5.24 -9.31 14.40
CA ALA A 279 6.02 -8.77 15.49
C ALA A 279 6.78 -7.53 15.01
N VAL A 280 6.63 -6.41 15.73
CA VAL A 280 7.29 -5.14 15.41
C VAL A 280 8.10 -4.68 16.61
N ARG A 281 9.41 -4.54 16.45
CA ARG A 281 10.28 -3.98 17.49
C ARG A 281 10.22 -2.46 17.45
N VAL A 282 10.11 -1.84 18.62
CA VAL A 282 10.10 -0.38 18.81
C VAL A 282 11.34 0.03 19.61
N GLN A 283 12.24 0.75 18.95
CA GLN A 283 13.44 1.31 19.59
C GLN A 283 13.27 2.81 19.76
N VAL A 284 13.45 3.27 20.99
CA VAL A 284 13.46 4.70 21.31
C VAL A 284 14.84 5.28 21.00
N ARG A 285 14.88 6.29 20.14
CA ARG A 285 16.07 7.10 19.81
C ARG A 285 15.85 8.55 20.24
N PRO A 286 16.91 9.37 20.42
CA PRO A 286 16.79 10.72 20.98
C PRO A 286 15.67 11.56 20.32
N HIS A 287 15.61 11.57 18.99
CA HIS A 287 14.62 12.36 18.24
C HIS A 287 13.64 11.57 17.36
N HIS A 288 13.64 10.23 17.43
CA HIS A 288 12.70 9.40 16.67
C HIS A 288 12.37 8.07 17.35
N PHE A 289 11.26 7.46 16.95
CA PHE A 289 10.93 6.07 17.27
C PHE A 289 11.18 5.21 16.05
N LEU A 290 11.99 4.16 16.17
CA LEU A 290 12.29 3.23 15.09
C LEU A 290 11.44 1.97 15.24
N PHE A 291 10.67 1.65 14.22
CA PHE A 291 9.82 0.46 14.13
C PHE A 291 10.45 -0.53 13.15
N GLU A 292 10.79 -1.74 13.59
CA GLU A 292 11.37 -2.79 12.75
C GLU A 292 10.42 -3.99 12.72
N VAL A 293 10.04 -4.44 11.53
CA VAL A 293 9.25 -5.67 11.34
C VAL A 293 10.16 -6.88 11.55
N VAL A 294 9.94 -7.63 12.63
CA VAL A 294 10.76 -8.78 13.04
C VAL A 294 10.16 -10.10 12.54
N ASP A 295 8.83 -10.19 12.48
CA ASP A 295 8.13 -11.38 12.02
C ASP A 295 6.79 -10.99 11.37
N VAL A 296 6.36 -11.76 10.37
CA VAL A 296 5.04 -11.67 9.75
C VAL A 296 4.64 -13.08 9.32
N GLN A 297 3.47 -13.51 9.76
CA GLN A 297 2.94 -14.82 9.43
C GLN A 297 1.43 -14.73 9.18
N PRO A 298 0.85 -15.58 8.32
CA PRO A 298 1.53 -16.57 7.47
C PRO A 298 2.40 -15.91 6.37
N GLU A 299 3.26 -16.69 5.73
CA GLU A 299 4.22 -16.18 4.73
C GLU A 299 3.53 -15.53 3.52
N ASP A 300 2.29 -15.90 3.23
CA ASP A 300 1.47 -15.37 2.13
C ASP A 300 0.80 -14.02 2.44
N VAL A 301 1.05 -13.40 3.60
CA VAL A 301 0.66 -12.00 3.85
C VAL A 301 1.37 -11.10 2.82
N ASP A 302 0.60 -10.38 2.00
CA ASP A 302 1.11 -9.62 0.86
C ASP A 302 1.76 -8.29 1.24
N ARG A 303 1.20 -7.63 2.26
CA ARG A 303 1.62 -6.28 2.69
C ARG A 303 1.28 -6.04 4.16
N LEU A 304 2.16 -5.33 4.85
CA LEU A 304 1.90 -4.75 6.17
C LEU A 304 2.05 -3.23 6.09
N ASP A 305 0.98 -2.53 6.46
CA ASP A 305 0.93 -1.06 6.55
C ASP A 305 1.08 -0.64 8.02
N ILE A 306 1.90 0.40 8.25
CA ILE A 306 1.99 1.15 9.51
C ILE A 306 1.55 2.59 9.23
N GLU A 307 0.58 3.09 9.99
CA GLU A 307 0.03 4.43 9.83
C GLU A 307 -0.23 5.14 11.15
N PHE A 308 0.34 6.34 11.29
CA PHE A 308 -0.02 7.26 12.35
C PHE A 308 -1.00 8.30 11.80
N ALA A 309 -2.27 8.19 12.16
CA ALA A 309 -3.26 9.22 11.90
C ALA A 309 -3.08 10.35 12.92
N VAL A 310 -2.57 11.49 12.48
CA VAL A 310 -2.26 12.66 13.32
C VAL A 310 -3.13 13.85 12.93
N THR A 311 -3.24 14.83 13.83
CA THR A 311 -3.83 16.13 13.52
C THR A 311 -3.10 16.75 12.34
N ARG A 312 -3.85 17.06 11.28
CA ARG A 312 -3.32 17.73 10.09
C ARG A 312 -2.93 19.16 10.44
N LEU A 313 -1.70 19.53 10.13
CA LEU A 313 -1.17 20.87 10.35
C LEU A 313 -1.20 21.70 9.07
N LYS A 314 -0.79 22.97 9.19
CA LYS A 314 -0.84 23.97 8.10
C LYS A 314 -0.19 23.46 6.80
N THR A 315 0.91 22.73 6.91
CA THR A 315 1.63 22.19 5.76
C THR A 315 1.58 20.67 5.75
N VAL A 316 1.25 20.10 4.60
CA VAL A 316 1.39 18.66 4.32
C VAL A 316 2.50 18.48 3.30
N ALA A 317 3.52 17.72 3.67
CA ALA A 317 4.67 17.43 2.84
C ALA A 317 4.62 15.98 2.36
N HIS A 318 3.86 15.76 1.28
CA HIS A 318 3.60 14.43 0.72
C HIS A 318 4.90 13.66 0.40
N ALA A 319 5.91 14.34 -0.14
CA ALA A 319 7.18 13.73 -0.52
C ALA A 319 7.96 13.13 0.66
N MET A 320 7.85 13.72 1.86
CA MET A 320 8.48 13.21 3.09
C MET A 320 7.52 12.45 3.99
N ASN A 321 6.27 12.25 3.54
CA ASN A 321 5.20 11.65 4.34
C ASN A 321 5.08 12.32 5.73
N GLY A 322 4.86 13.64 5.72
CA GLY A 322 4.85 14.47 6.93
C GLY A 322 3.80 15.58 6.93
N THR A 323 3.55 16.15 8.11
CA THR A 323 2.77 17.37 8.33
C THR A 323 3.45 18.24 9.38
N TYR A 324 3.44 19.55 9.19
CA TYR A 324 4.09 20.49 10.10
C TYR A 324 3.47 21.90 10.03
N ASP A 325 3.76 22.70 11.04
CA ASP A 325 3.54 24.14 11.09
C ASP A 325 4.70 24.84 11.81
N ASN A 326 4.46 26.04 12.36
CA ASN A 326 5.49 26.82 13.04
C ASN A 326 5.74 26.35 14.49
N GLU A 327 4.97 25.39 15.01
CA GLU A 327 5.09 24.88 16.37
C GLU A 327 5.62 23.44 16.41
N PHE A 328 5.20 22.60 15.47
CA PHE A 328 5.49 21.17 15.48
C PHE A 328 5.55 20.56 14.09
N GLY A 329 6.27 19.45 13.96
CA GLY A 329 6.25 18.60 12.78
C GLY A 329 6.28 17.13 13.14
N ALA A 330 5.59 16.33 12.32
CA ALA A 330 5.66 14.88 12.35
C ALA A 330 5.81 14.29 10.95
N CYS A 331 6.64 13.25 10.81
CA CYS A 331 6.75 12.46 9.59
C CYS A 331 7.06 11.00 9.90
N LEU A 332 6.69 10.11 8.99
CA LEU A 332 7.04 8.70 9.02
C LEU A 332 7.75 8.34 7.72
N PHE A 333 8.94 7.78 7.78
CA PHE A 333 9.63 7.32 6.57
C PHE A 333 10.33 5.98 6.75
N GLY A 334 10.37 5.22 5.67
CA GLY A 334 11.16 3.99 5.57
C GLY A 334 12.66 4.25 5.68
N THR A 335 13.34 3.38 6.43
CA THR A 335 14.79 3.41 6.66
C THR A 335 15.54 2.28 5.97
N THR A 336 14.81 1.37 5.31
CA THR A 336 15.35 0.22 4.60
C THR A 336 14.76 0.13 3.18
N VAL A 337 15.50 -0.46 2.24
CA VAL A 337 15.14 -0.50 0.80
C VAL A 337 13.83 -1.24 0.50
N ASN A 338 13.39 -2.12 1.41
CA ASN A 338 12.17 -2.92 1.31
C ASN A 338 10.90 -2.21 1.84
N THR A 339 10.93 -0.89 1.98
CA THR A 339 9.81 -0.06 2.46
C THR A 339 9.32 0.91 1.40
N CYS A 340 8.10 1.43 1.59
CA CYS A 340 7.47 2.39 0.68
C CYS A 340 6.64 3.40 1.48
N ASN A 341 6.97 4.69 1.35
CA ASN A 341 6.20 5.77 1.96
C ASN A 341 4.91 6.01 1.15
N ARG A 342 3.78 6.19 1.84
CA ARG A 342 2.46 6.40 1.25
C ARG A 342 1.67 7.47 1.99
N ALA A 343 2.05 8.73 1.80
CA ALA A 343 1.32 9.86 2.40
C ALA A 343 -0.17 9.81 2.06
N THR A 344 -1.03 9.88 3.08
CA THR A 344 -2.48 9.72 2.93
C THR A 344 -3.22 10.85 3.63
N THR A 345 -4.00 11.65 2.91
CA THR A 345 -4.94 12.60 3.55
C THR A 345 -6.21 11.84 3.94
N ARG A 346 -6.56 11.82 5.23
CA ARG A 346 -7.77 11.14 5.72
C ARG A 346 -8.99 12.06 5.73
N SER A 347 -8.80 13.31 6.14
CA SER A 347 -9.84 14.35 6.13
C SER A 347 -9.19 15.75 6.12
N GLY A 348 -10.02 16.80 6.15
CA GLY A 348 -9.55 18.18 6.32
C GLY A 348 -8.80 18.43 7.63
N SER A 349 -8.94 17.57 8.64
CA SER A 349 -8.31 17.70 9.96
C SER A 349 -7.34 16.57 10.32
N VAL A 350 -7.22 15.52 9.48
CA VAL A 350 -6.39 14.34 9.77
C VAL A 350 -5.46 14.02 8.61
N GLN A 351 -4.17 13.88 8.94
CA GLN A 351 -3.14 13.41 8.05
C GLN A 351 -2.68 12.02 8.48
N GLY A 352 -2.73 11.06 7.57
CA GLY A 352 -2.16 9.72 7.74
C GLY A 352 -0.70 9.71 7.31
N LEU A 353 0.20 9.50 8.27
CA LEU A 353 1.61 9.24 8.04
C LEU A 353 1.77 7.72 7.85
N ARG A 354 1.68 7.24 6.59
CA ARG A 354 1.66 5.79 6.30
C ARG A 354 2.90 5.33 5.56
N SER A 355 3.43 4.19 5.96
CA SER A 355 4.46 3.44 5.23
C SER A 355 4.08 1.98 5.16
N SER A 356 4.60 1.28 4.15
CA SER A 356 4.27 -0.11 3.86
C SER A 356 5.53 -0.95 3.63
N CYS A 357 5.46 -2.25 3.92
CA CYS A 357 6.39 -3.27 3.41
C CYS A 357 5.61 -4.37 2.69
N TYR A 358 6.25 -5.03 1.73
CA TYR A 358 5.61 -5.98 0.81
C TYR A 358 6.31 -7.33 0.84
N ARG A 359 5.55 -8.42 0.73
CA ARG A 359 6.07 -9.79 0.61
C ARG A 359 7.09 -9.93 -0.50
N THR A 360 6.79 -9.35 -1.67
CA THR A 360 7.65 -9.36 -2.87
C THR A 360 8.99 -8.67 -2.67
N ARG A 361 9.16 -7.90 -1.58
CA ARG A 361 10.40 -7.21 -1.22
C ARG A 361 10.99 -7.68 0.11
N LYS A 362 10.48 -8.79 0.67
CA LYS A 362 10.78 -9.31 2.02
C LYS A 362 10.35 -8.34 3.13
N MET A 363 9.35 -8.70 3.93
CA MET A 363 8.84 -7.82 5.00
C MET A 363 9.74 -7.82 6.25
N VAL A 364 10.29 -8.97 6.65
CA VAL A 364 11.17 -9.07 7.82
C VAL A 364 12.45 -8.25 7.59
N GLY A 365 12.75 -7.38 8.55
CA GLY A 365 13.83 -6.38 8.50
C GLY A 365 13.40 -5.04 7.89
N ALA A 366 12.14 -4.87 7.46
CA ALA A 366 11.63 -3.57 7.07
C ALA A 366 11.57 -2.64 8.29
N ALA A 367 12.17 -1.44 8.21
CA ALA A 367 12.20 -0.51 9.32
C ALA A 367 11.73 0.90 8.94
N PHE A 368 11.09 1.60 9.89
CA PHE A 368 10.46 2.90 9.70
C PHE A 368 10.80 3.83 10.87
N ALA A 369 11.15 5.09 10.59
CA ALA A 369 11.38 6.10 11.59
C ALA A 369 10.18 7.05 11.68
N LEU A 370 9.56 7.13 12.86
CA LEU A 370 8.60 8.17 13.22
C LEU A 370 9.35 9.31 13.90
N VAL A 371 9.38 10.47 13.25
CA VAL A 371 9.89 11.72 13.82
C VAL A 371 8.68 12.57 14.22
N ALA A 372 8.70 13.09 15.43
CA ALA A 372 7.71 14.01 15.97
C ALA A 372 8.45 14.98 16.90
N ALA A 373 8.51 16.26 16.52
CA ALA A 373 9.36 17.22 17.25
C ALA A 373 8.82 18.66 17.17
N PRO A 374 9.22 19.54 18.10
CA PRO A 374 9.02 20.98 17.95
C PRO A 374 9.58 21.49 16.61
N ALA A 375 8.94 22.50 16.02
CA ALA A 375 9.29 23.01 14.69
C ALA A 375 10.78 23.37 14.54
N GLU A 376 11.38 23.96 15.58
CA GLU A 376 12.80 24.34 15.60
C GLU A 376 13.77 23.13 15.57
N GLN A 377 13.32 21.94 15.98
CA GLN A 377 14.11 20.71 16.03
C GLN A 377 13.74 19.72 14.92
N PHE A 378 12.60 19.90 14.25
CA PHE A 378 12.04 18.91 13.32
C PHE A 378 12.98 18.52 12.18
N LYS A 379 13.63 19.50 11.55
CA LYS A 379 14.60 19.23 10.46
C LYS A 379 15.84 18.49 10.97
N THR A 380 16.40 18.92 12.09
CA THR A 380 17.56 18.27 12.72
C THR A 380 17.23 16.85 13.15
N ALA A 381 16.03 16.62 13.70
CA ALA A 381 15.52 15.30 14.06
C ALA A 381 15.40 14.36 12.85
N ILE A 382 14.92 14.86 11.71
CA ILE A 382 14.89 14.10 10.44
C ILE A 382 16.30 13.73 10.00
N MET A 383 17.23 14.70 9.98
CA MET A 383 18.61 14.46 9.58
C MET A 383 19.32 13.46 10.51
N GLU A 384 19.08 13.53 11.82
CA GLU A 384 19.59 12.55 12.78
C GLU A 384 19.01 11.16 12.50
N ALA A 385 17.70 11.04 12.32
CA ALA A 385 17.04 9.78 12.00
C ALA A 385 17.55 9.18 10.69
N GLU A 386 17.77 10.00 9.65
CA GLU A 386 18.39 9.57 8.40
C GLU A 386 19.81 9.01 8.64
N ARG A 387 20.69 9.77 9.32
CA ARG A 387 22.08 9.35 9.58
C ARG A 387 22.19 8.11 10.46
N MET A 388 21.42 8.04 11.54
CA MET A 388 21.45 6.91 12.48
C MET A 388 21.01 5.60 11.84
N ASN A 389 20.21 5.67 10.79
CA ASN A 389 19.73 4.51 10.04
C ASN A 389 20.47 4.31 8.70
N GLY A 390 21.60 4.99 8.49
CA GLY A 390 22.45 4.82 7.30
C GLY A 390 21.84 5.36 6.00
N LEU A 391 20.84 6.23 6.08
CA LEU A 391 20.27 6.91 4.92
C LEU A 391 21.19 8.06 4.47
N PRO A 392 21.19 8.39 3.16
CA PRO A 392 21.99 9.49 2.65
C PRO A 392 21.46 10.84 3.13
N CYS A 393 22.31 11.62 3.82
CA CYS A 393 22.11 13.04 4.09
C CYS A 393 23.12 13.86 3.27
N PRO A 394 22.85 14.14 1.98
CA PRO A 394 23.79 14.87 1.14
C PRO A 394 24.05 16.26 1.72
N MET A 395 25.31 16.66 1.74
CA MET A 395 25.77 17.98 2.15
C MET A 395 26.23 18.74 0.90
N LEU A 396 25.73 19.95 0.70
CA LEU A 396 26.19 20.87 -0.34
C LEU A 396 26.82 22.07 0.35
N GLU A 397 28.07 22.37 0.00
CA GLU A 397 28.80 23.53 0.56
C GLU A 397 28.81 23.52 2.12
N GLY A 398 28.95 22.33 2.72
CA GLY A 398 28.96 22.17 4.19
C GLY A 398 27.60 22.24 4.87
N THR A 399 26.53 22.55 4.13
CA THR A 399 25.15 22.62 4.64
C THR A 399 24.34 21.43 4.15
N TRP A 400 23.35 20.98 4.92
CA TRP A 400 22.46 19.92 4.45
C TRP A 400 21.77 20.37 3.15
N ALA A 401 21.77 19.53 2.12
CA ALA A 401 21.33 19.92 0.78
C ALA A 401 19.93 20.58 0.78
N ARG A 402 19.00 20.08 1.61
CA ARG A 402 17.62 20.60 1.73
C ARG A 402 17.54 22.03 2.26
N ASP A 403 18.56 22.47 3.01
CA ASP A 403 18.64 23.82 3.57
C ASP A 403 19.70 24.68 2.89
N SER A 404 20.53 24.10 2.02
CA SER A 404 21.62 24.80 1.33
C SER A 404 21.09 25.81 0.32
N ASP A 405 21.79 26.94 0.20
CA ASP A 405 21.49 27.93 -0.85
C ASP A 405 21.79 27.39 -2.24
N ALA A 406 22.77 26.48 -2.36
CA ALA A 406 23.07 25.77 -3.60
C ALA A 406 21.82 25.08 -4.19
N ALA A 407 20.99 24.43 -3.36
CA ALA A 407 19.76 23.79 -3.80
C ALA A 407 18.64 24.78 -4.20
N ARG A 408 18.76 26.05 -3.81
CA ARG A 408 17.83 27.13 -4.19
C ARG A 408 18.27 27.86 -5.47
N ARG A 409 19.49 27.61 -5.97
CA ARG A 409 19.98 28.22 -7.21
C ARG A 409 19.27 27.63 -8.41
N SER A 410 18.94 28.48 -9.37
CA SER A 410 18.41 28.04 -10.66
C SER A 410 19.46 27.25 -11.45
N TYR A 411 19.00 26.27 -12.24
CA TYR A 411 19.83 25.54 -13.19
C TYR A 411 19.34 25.73 -14.62
N LEU A 412 20.28 25.85 -15.56
CA LEU A 412 20.01 25.97 -16.99
C LEU A 412 19.81 24.58 -17.59
N PHE A 413 18.60 24.32 -18.08
CA PHE A 413 18.28 23.08 -18.79
C PHE A 413 18.75 23.16 -20.25
N ALA A 414 19.79 22.41 -20.61
CA ALA A 414 20.40 22.48 -21.94
C ALA A 414 19.99 21.28 -22.81
N VAL A 415 19.55 21.58 -24.04
CA VAL A 415 19.17 20.61 -25.06
C VAL A 415 20.05 20.74 -26.30
N SER A 416 20.15 19.68 -27.11
CA SER A 416 20.95 19.68 -28.36
C SER A 416 22.41 20.09 -28.16
N VAL A 417 22.99 19.66 -27.03
CA VAL A 417 24.35 20.01 -26.62
C VAL A 417 25.38 19.22 -27.42
N HIS A 418 26.40 19.90 -27.94
CA HIS A 418 27.64 19.28 -28.44
C HIS A 418 28.83 19.82 -27.66
N GLU A 419 29.94 19.07 -27.63
CA GLU A 419 31.18 19.47 -26.94
C GLU A 419 31.67 20.87 -27.36
N ARG A 420 31.49 21.23 -28.64
CA ARG A 420 31.91 22.53 -29.18
C ARG A 420 31.07 23.72 -28.67
N ASP A 421 29.84 23.46 -28.20
CA ASP A 421 28.87 24.51 -27.82
C ASP A 421 28.98 24.89 -26.33
N ILE A 422 29.87 24.23 -25.57
CA ILE A 422 29.97 24.38 -24.11
C ILE A 422 30.33 25.81 -23.69
N ASP A 423 31.17 26.50 -24.44
CA ASP A 423 31.58 27.86 -24.11
C ASP A 423 30.38 28.83 -24.22
N THR A 424 29.51 28.66 -25.23
CA THR A 424 28.25 29.40 -25.36
C THR A 424 27.26 29.06 -24.25
N LEU A 425 27.15 27.80 -23.84
CA LEU A 425 26.29 27.41 -22.73
C LEU A 425 26.74 28.02 -21.40
N ILE A 426 28.05 28.13 -21.18
CA ILE A 426 28.62 28.82 -20.01
C ILE A 426 28.24 30.31 -20.04
N GLU A 427 28.35 30.96 -21.20
CA GLU A 427 27.94 32.36 -21.37
C GLU A 427 26.45 32.56 -21.02
N TYR A 428 25.57 31.74 -21.58
CA TYR A 428 24.13 31.80 -21.29
C TYR A 428 23.81 31.52 -19.83
N ALA A 429 24.49 30.56 -19.21
CA ALA A 429 24.33 30.27 -17.79
C ALA A 429 24.70 31.49 -16.93
N LYS A 430 25.78 32.19 -17.26
CA LYS A 430 26.22 33.40 -16.55
C LYS A 430 25.26 34.58 -16.76
N ILE A 431 24.80 34.81 -18.00
CA ILE A 431 23.82 35.87 -18.30
C ILE A 431 22.52 35.65 -17.51
N GLY A 432 22.06 34.39 -17.44
CA GLY A 432 20.84 34.03 -16.72
C GLY A 432 21.00 33.88 -15.21
N GLY A 433 22.20 34.08 -14.65
CA GLY A 433 22.47 33.91 -13.21
C GLY A 433 22.30 32.47 -12.72
N PHE A 434 22.45 31.47 -13.59
CA PHE A 434 22.33 30.06 -13.25
C PHE A 434 23.60 29.55 -12.56
N GLY A 435 23.44 28.69 -11.54
CA GLY A 435 24.57 28.07 -10.83
C GLY A 435 24.97 26.71 -11.38
N THR A 436 24.11 26.07 -12.19
CA THR A 436 24.31 24.71 -12.71
C THR A 436 23.84 24.62 -14.16
N ILE A 437 24.56 23.89 -15.01
CA ILE A 437 24.10 23.48 -16.34
C ILE A 437 23.67 22.01 -16.26
N MET A 438 22.41 21.74 -16.60
CA MET A 438 21.82 20.39 -16.63
C MET A 438 21.66 19.92 -18.08
N ILE A 439 22.47 18.96 -18.51
CA ILE A 439 22.43 18.43 -19.89
C ILE A 439 21.29 17.39 -19.99
N LEU A 440 20.32 17.63 -20.87
CA LEU A 440 19.10 16.82 -20.98
C LEU A 440 19.27 15.61 -21.90
N LYS A 441 18.92 14.42 -21.40
CA LYS A 441 18.63 13.21 -22.18
C LYS A 441 19.63 12.99 -23.33
N ASN A 442 19.10 12.83 -24.54
CA ASN A 442 19.76 12.55 -25.79
C ASN A 442 20.89 13.55 -26.13
N SER A 443 20.96 14.69 -25.46
CA SER A 443 22.08 15.61 -25.61
C SER A 443 23.38 15.02 -25.07
N TRP A 444 23.34 14.10 -24.09
CA TRP A 444 24.52 13.44 -23.54
C TRP A 444 24.46 11.91 -23.53
N LEU A 445 23.28 11.28 -23.54
CA LEU A 445 23.10 9.82 -23.52
C LEU A 445 22.57 9.29 -24.86
N ALA A 446 23.05 8.14 -25.31
CA ALA A 446 22.59 7.43 -26.52
C ALA A 446 21.44 6.46 -26.22
N ASN A 447 21.34 5.98 -24.98
CA ASN A 447 20.26 5.13 -24.48
C ASN A 447 19.92 5.46 -23.02
N HIS A 448 18.67 5.20 -22.67
CA HIS A 448 18.17 5.24 -21.30
C HIS A 448 18.22 3.80 -20.77
N GLY A 449 19.04 3.54 -19.75
CA GLY A 449 19.23 2.21 -19.17
C GLY A 449 20.69 1.99 -18.77
N HIS A 450 21.56 1.81 -19.77
CA HIS A 450 23.02 1.72 -19.58
C HIS A 450 23.70 3.09 -19.55
N PHE A 451 23.01 4.15 -19.99
CA PHE A 451 23.50 5.53 -20.00
C PHE A 451 24.76 5.72 -20.84
N ASP A 452 24.85 5.02 -21.98
CA ASP A 452 25.96 5.17 -22.91
C ASP A 452 26.07 6.62 -23.39
N VAL A 453 27.29 7.15 -23.48
CA VAL A 453 27.49 8.54 -23.91
C VAL A 453 27.10 8.70 -25.38
N ASN A 454 26.35 9.75 -25.72
CA ASN A 454 26.02 10.10 -27.08
C ASN A 454 27.26 10.58 -27.85
N THR A 455 27.83 9.68 -28.65
CA THR A 455 29.03 9.96 -29.46
C THR A 455 28.78 10.92 -30.63
N LYS A 456 27.52 11.22 -30.98
CA LYS A 456 27.19 12.28 -31.94
C LYS A 456 27.42 13.67 -31.34
N SER A 457 27.16 13.83 -30.04
CA SER A 457 27.36 15.07 -29.29
C SER A 457 28.77 15.18 -28.70
N PHE A 458 29.36 14.04 -28.34
CA PHE A 458 30.65 13.92 -27.67
C PHE A 458 31.50 12.87 -28.40
N ALA A 459 32.23 13.28 -29.43
CA ALA A 459 32.85 12.37 -30.41
C ALA A 459 33.73 11.26 -29.82
N GLU A 460 34.46 11.54 -28.74
CA GLU A 460 35.32 10.57 -28.06
C GLU A 460 34.60 9.85 -26.90
N GLY A 461 33.30 10.06 -26.73
CA GLY A 461 32.48 9.49 -25.66
C GLY A 461 32.75 10.17 -24.30
N LEU A 462 33.01 9.35 -23.28
CA LEU A 462 33.24 9.83 -21.91
C LEU A 462 34.40 10.84 -21.78
N PRO A 463 35.56 10.68 -22.45
CA PRO A 463 36.59 11.71 -22.52
C PRO A 463 36.08 13.10 -22.96
N SER A 464 35.32 13.16 -24.06
CA SER A 464 34.69 14.40 -24.55
C SER A 464 33.74 15.01 -23.51
N LEU A 465 32.88 14.19 -22.90
CA LEU A 465 31.97 14.65 -21.86
C LEU A 465 32.71 15.17 -20.61
N LYS A 466 33.81 14.51 -20.22
CA LYS A 466 34.66 14.97 -19.10
C LYS A 466 35.30 16.33 -19.37
N ARG A 467 35.76 16.60 -20.60
CA ARG A 467 36.29 17.92 -20.97
C ARG A 467 35.23 19.00 -20.92
N ALA A 468 34.02 18.72 -21.42
CA ALA A 468 32.89 19.62 -21.31
C ALA A 468 32.58 19.97 -19.84
N VAL A 469 32.47 18.96 -18.97
CA VAL A 469 32.26 19.15 -17.52
C VAL A 469 33.39 19.94 -16.88
N ALA A 470 34.65 19.64 -17.23
CA ALA A 470 35.81 20.36 -16.70
C ALA A 470 35.79 21.86 -17.08
N LYS A 471 35.41 22.19 -18.32
CA LYS A 471 35.21 23.59 -18.75
C LYS A 471 34.12 24.29 -17.92
N ILE A 472 32.98 23.64 -17.70
CA ILE A 472 31.88 24.17 -16.89
C ILE A 472 32.35 24.48 -15.46
N HIS A 473 33.05 23.53 -14.83
CA HIS A 473 33.62 23.72 -13.49
C HIS A 473 34.67 24.84 -13.45
N ALA A 474 35.56 24.92 -14.45
CA ALA A 474 36.55 26.00 -14.54
C ALA A 474 35.91 27.39 -14.66
N ALA A 475 34.69 27.48 -15.17
CA ALA A 475 33.90 28.70 -15.24
C ALA A 475 33.16 29.05 -13.94
N GLY A 476 33.28 28.24 -12.89
CA GLY A 476 32.61 28.43 -11.59
C GLY A 476 31.16 27.92 -11.53
N LEU A 477 30.74 27.11 -12.50
CA LEU A 477 29.39 26.54 -12.58
C LEU A 477 29.42 25.05 -12.21
N HIS A 478 28.31 24.50 -11.72
CA HIS A 478 28.15 23.04 -11.58
C HIS A 478 27.65 22.42 -12.90
N ALA A 479 27.97 21.15 -13.12
CA ALA A 479 27.43 20.36 -14.22
C ALA A 479 26.57 19.21 -13.71
N GLY A 480 25.42 19.00 -14.33
CA GLY A 480 24.52 17.88 -14.06
C GLY A 480 24.05 17.21 -15.35
N VAL A 481 23.61 15.97 -15.22
CA VAL A 481 22.97 15.22 -16.31
C VAL A 481 21.60 14.75 -15.88
N HIS A 482 20.62 14.87 -16.77
CA HIS A 482 19.28 14.36 -16.51
C HIS A 482 19.13 12.94 -17.06
N VAL A 483 18.96 11.97 -16.16
CA VAL A 483 18.99 10.52 -16.46
C VAL A 483 17.63 9.85 -16.67
N PHE A 484 16.51 10.42 -16.17
CA PHE A 484 15.20 9.75 -16.15
C PHE A 484 15.30 8.30 -15.62
N GLY A 485 15.75 8.13 -14.37
CA GLY A 485 16.06 6.83 -13.77
C GLY A 485 15.05 5.68 -13.96
N PRO A 486 13.71 5.89 -13.96
CA PRO A 486 12.75 4.81 -14.19
C PRO A 486 12.43 4.52 -15.66
N SER A 487 13.04 5.25 -16.61
CA SER A 487 12.81 5.08 -18.04
C SER A 487 13.92 4.26 -18.69
N ILE A 488 13.54 3.28 -19.51
CA ILE A 488 14.47 2.53 -20.36
C ILE A 488 14.06 2.72 -21.82
N SER A 489 15.00 3.02 -22.70
CA SER A 489 14.74 3.22 -24.13
C SER A 489 14.68 1.89 -24.87
N ALA A 490 13.91 1.83 -25.95
CA ALA A 490 13.71 0.60 -26.73
C ALA A 490 14.99 0.03 -27.36
N ASN A 491 16.00 0.89 -27.57
CA ASN A 491 17.31 0.51 -28.08
C ASN A 491 18.29 0.05 -26.97
N ASP A 492 17.87 0.00 -25.71
CA ASP A 492 18.70 -0.44 -24.60
C ASP A 492 18.66 -1.97 -24.44
N PRO A 493 19.80 -2.63 -24.16
CA PRO A 493 19.85 -4.08 -23.92
C PRO A 493 18.89 -4.60 -22.85
N TYR A 494 18.46 -3.78 -21.88
CA TYR A 494 17.47 -4.21 -20.88
C TYR A 494 16.08 -4.55 -21.45
N ILE A 495 15.78 -4.17 -22.69
CA ILE A 495 14.49 -4.41 -23.36
C ILE A 495 14.55 -5.61 -24.33
N THR A 496 15.73 -6.11 -24.69
CA THR A 496 15.88 -7.14 -25.72
C THR A 496 16.62 -8.40 -25.23
N PRO A 497 16.15 -9.62 -25.57
CA PRO A 497 14.90 -9.98 -26.25
C PRO A 497 13.67 -10.04 -25.33
N VAL A 498 13.86 -9.91 -24.01
CA VAL A 498 12.78 -9.90 -23.00
C VAL A 498 13.08 -8.77 -22.01
N CYS A 499 12.10 -7.89 -21.78
CA CYS A 499 12.22 -6.80 -20.81
C CYS A 499 12.50 -7.33 -19.40
N VAL A 500 13.47 -6.73 -18.70
CA VAL A 500 13.66 -6.96 -17.27
C VAL A 500 12.46 -6.40 -16.47
N HIS A 501 11.90 -7.20 -15.57
CA HIS A 501 10.75 -6.81 -14.75
C HIS A 501 11.04 -5.53 -13.93
N GLY A 502 10.26 -4.47 -14.14
CA GLY A 502 10.34 -3.21 -13.40
C GLY A 502 10.73 -1.97 -14.23
N ALA A 503 11.05 -2.14 -15.52
CA ALA A 503 11.35 -1.05 -16.43
C ALA A 503 10.09 -0.49 -17.12
N ASN A 504 9.95 0.85 -17.16
CA ASN A 504 9.00 1.50 -18.07
C ASN A 504 9.70 1.75 -19.41
N ALA A 505 9.25 1.09 -20.48
CA ALA A 505 9.70 1.39 -21.84
C ALA A 505 9.24 2.82 -22.22
N SER A 506 10.18 3.70 -22.60
CA SER A 506 9.83 5.08 -22.96
C SER A 506 9.17 5.11 -24.35
N ALA A 507 7.89 5.48 -24.41
CA ALA A 507 7.05 5.51 -25.61
C ALA A 507 7.22 6.79 -26.45
N ASN A 508 8.43 7.09 -26.92
CA ASN A 508 8.63 8.18 -27.88
C ASN A 508 8.55 7.77 -29.35
N ASP A 509 8.26 6.50 -29.66
CA ASP A 509 7.89 6.06 -31.00
C ASP A 509 6.73 5.04 -30.92
N THR A 510 5.50 5.52 -31.13
CA THR A 510 4.22 4.76 -31.33
C THR A 510 3.49 4.28 -30.05
N PRO A 511 2.15 4.47 -29.93
CA PRO A 511 1.43 4.34 -28.66
C PRO A 511 0.97 2.90 -28.40
N THR A 512 1.34 2.30 -27.25
CA THR A 512 0.46 1.36 -26.55
C THR A 512 0.83 1.18 -25.06
N LEU A 513 -0.23 1.27 -24.26
CA LEU A 513 -0.50 0.76 -22.90
C LEU A 513 0.27 1.34 -21.68
N PRO A 514 -0.42 2.10 -20.80
CA PRO A 514 0.15 2.62 -19.57
C PRO A 514 0.10 1.56 -18.46
N LEU A 515 1.23 1.33 -17.79
CA LEU A 515 1.21 0.89 -16.40
C LEU A 515 1.11 2.14 -15.52
N ARG A 516 -0.05 2.31 -14.89
CA ARG A 516 -0.31 3.33 -13.86
C ARG A 516 0.74 3.23 -12.75
N THR A 517 1.75 4.09 -12.79
CA THR A 517 2.37 4.62 -11.57
C THR A 517 1.64 5.90 -11.21
N THR A 518 1.05 5.89 -10.01
CA THR A 518 0.30 7.00 -9.42
C THR A 518 1.13 8.29 -9.35
N GLN A 519 0.59 9.35 -9.96
CA GLN A 519 0.82 10.77 -9.72
C GLN A 519 2.28 11.28 -9.74
N GLY A 520 2.73 11.65 -10.94
CA GLY A 520 3.56 12.84 -11.16
C GLY A 520 2.81 13.74 -12.14
N THR A 521 2.52 14.97 -11.76
CA THR A 521 1.85 15.96 -12.61
C THR A 521 2.78 16.41 -13.73
N ASP A 522 2.61 15.85 -14.92
CA ASP A 522 3.06 16.51 -16.16
C ASP A 522 2.09 17.64 -16.48
N HIS A 523 2.44 18.87 -16.10
CA HIS A 523 1.91 20.04 -16.77
C HIS A 523 2.67 20.19 -18.09
N GLY A 524 2.09 19.66 -19.16
CA GLY A 524 2.46 20.05 -20.52
C GLY A 524 2.13 21.53 -20.70
N LEU A 525 3.16 22.35 -20.91
CA LEU A 525 3.01 23.68 -21.47
C LEU A 525 3.00 23.54 -22.98
N HIS A 526 1.86 23.88 -23.57
CA HIS A 526 1.77 24.35 -24.95
C HIS A 526 2.47 25.70 -25.09
#